data_AF-A0A9W7NFE6-F1
#
_entry.id   AF-A0A9W7NFE6-F1
#
_cell.length_a   1.000
_cell.length_b   1.000
_cell.length_c   1.000
_cell.angle_alpha   90.00
_cell.angle_beta   90.00
_cell.angle_gamma   90.00
#
_symmetry.space_group_name_H-M   'P 1'
#
loop_
_entity.id
_entity.type
_entity.pdbx_description
1 polymer ?
#
loop_
_entity_poly.entity_id
_entity_poly.type
_entity_poly.pdbx_seq_one_letter_code
_entity_poly.pdbx_strand_id
1 'polypeptide(L)' 'MSTSNAYAIEVQGRSAGIVVAGQGGFTFFVSDWSFRDLDRKTFRNVGQAERAAHQLAARRTGVRRR' A
#
# COMPACT_ATOMS: atom_id res chain seq x y z
N MET A 1 7.14 -25.46 2.42
CA MET A 1 6.86 -24.14 3.03
C MET A 1 6.80 -23.13 1.91
N SER A 2 5.63 -22.55 1.60
CA SER A 2 5.58 -21.44 0.62
C SER A 2 6.11 -20.18 1.29
N THR A 3 7.28 -19.73 0.86
CA THR A 3 7.85 -18.43 1.23
C THR A 3 7.06 -17.33 0.52
N SER A 4 6.12 -16.71 1.23
CA SER A 4 5.44 -15.50 0.76
C SER A 4 6.35 -14.29 0.99
N ASN A 5 6.76 -13.64 -0.10
CA ASN A 5 7.53 -12.40 -0.02
C ASN A 5 6.62 -11.26 0.46
N ALA A 6 7.05 -10.54 1.49
CA ALA A 6 6.37 -9.36 1.99
C ALA A 6 7.22 -8.10 1.73
N TYR A 7 6.57 -7.04 1.27
CA TYR A 7 7.21 -5.77 0.91
C TYR A 7 6.60 -4.67 1.76
N ALA A 8 7.41 -3.96 2.55
CA ALA A 8 6.96 -2.77 3.25
C ALA A 8 6.87 -1.60 2.26
N ILE A 9 5.75 -0.88 2.26
CA ILE A 9 5.52 0.28 1.41
C ILE A 9 5.53 1.52 2.30
N GLU A 10 6.47 2.42 2.04
CA GLU A 10 6.64 3.68 2.75
C GLU A 10 6.48 4.85 1.78
N VAL A 11 5.67 5.83 2.15
CA VAL A 11 5.33 6.97 1.28
C VAL A 11 5.48 8.26 2.08
N GLN A 12 6.25 9.21 1.56
CA GLN A 12 6.50 10.51 2.21
C GLN A 12 7.01 10.39 3.66
N GLY A 13 7.85 9.38 3.93
CA GLY A 13 8.41 9.14 5.27
C GLY A 13 7.43 8.54 6.28
N ARG A 14 6.30 7.97 5.82
CA ARG A 14 5.32 7.27 6.66
C ARG A 14 5.08 5.87 6.11
N SER A 15 4.98 4.87 7.01
CA SER A 15 4.61 3.51 6.62
C SER A 15 3.15 3.49 6.15
N ALA A 16 2.93 3.24 4.86
CA ALA A 16 1.60 3.15 4.28
C ALA A 16 0.96 1.79 4.56
N GLY A 17 1.77 0.72 4.48
CA GLY A 17 1.31 -0.64 4.66
C GLY A 17 2.35 -1.68 4.26
N ILE A 18 1.94 -2.95 4.27
CA ILE A 18 2.74 -4.08 3.80
C ILE A 18 2.00 -4.77 2.66
N VAL A 19 2.73 -5.15 1.62
CA VAL A 19 2.23 -5.93 0.50
C VAL A 19 2.73 -7.35 0.62
N VAL A 20 1.82 -8.32 0.67
CA VAL A 20 2.17 -9.75 0.76
C VAL A 20 1.93 -10.42 -0.58
N ALA A 21 2.95 -11.09 -1.11
CA ALA A 21 2.86 -11.93 -2.28
C ALA A 21 2.18 -13.26 -1.92
N GLY A 22 1.02 -13.50 -2.51
CA GLY A 22 0.25 -14.72 -2.40
C GLY A 22 0.10 -15.40 -3.77
N GLN A 23 -0.59 -16.54 -3.76
CA GLN A 23 -0.75 -17.40 -4.94
C GLN A 23 -1.56 -16.76 -6.09
N GLY A 24 -2.31 -15.69 -5.79
CA GLY A 24 -3.15 -14.95 -6.74
C GLY A 24 -2.76 -13.48 -6.95
N GLY A 25 -1.60 -13.04 -6.45
CA GLY A 25 -1.13 -11.67 -6.59
C GLY A 25 -0.60 -11.06 -5.30
N PHE A 26 -0.72 -9.74 -5.18
CA PHE A 26 -0.10 -8.94 -4.13
C PHE A 26 -1.17 -8.24 -3.30
N THR A 27 -1.38 -8.69 -2.07
CA THR A 27 -2.40 -8.11 -1.18
C THR A 27 -1.79 -7.01 -0.33
N PHE A 28 -2.35 -5.80 -0.40
CA PHE A 28 -1.95 -4.68 0.45
C PHE A 28 -2.69 -4.73 1.79
N PHE A 29 -1.94 -4.61 2.88
CA PHE A 29 -2.44 -4.51 4.25
C PHE A 29 -2.06 -3.15 4.80
N VAL A 30 -3.07 -2.42 5.25
CA VAL A 30 -2.87 -1.05 5.70
C VAL A 30 -2.21 -1.00 7.07
N SER A 31 -1.25 -0.08 7.26
CA SER A 31 -0.66 0.21 8.59
C SER A 31 -1.21 1.48 9.23
N ASP A 32 -1.66 2.45 8.43
CA ASP A 32 -2.21 3.72 8.90
C ASP A 32 -3.59 3.97 8.25
N TRP A 33 -4.57 4.40 9.05
CA TRP A 33 -5.94 4.68 8.60
C TRP A 33 -6.01 5.67 7.42
N SER A 34 -4.98 6.49 7.25
CA SER A 34 -4.82 7.37 6.09
C SER A 34 -4.84 6.62 4.76
N PHE A 35 -4.46 5.33 4.77
CA PHE A 35 -4.40 4.48 3.59
C PHE A 35 -5.51 3.42 3.55
N ARG A 36 -6.58 3.58 4.34
CA ARG A 36 -7.67 2.59 4.45
C ARG A 36 -8.30 2.20 3.11
N ASP A 37 -8.28 3.08 2.11
CA ASP A 37 -8.79 2.79 0.75
C ASP A 37 -7.99 1.71 0.00
N LEU A 38 -6.80 1.36 0.49
CA LEU A 38 -5.93 0.31 -0.03
C LEU A 38 -5.98 -0.96 0.81
N ASP A 39 -6.70 -0.97 1.93
CA ASP A 39 -6.77 -2.13 2.80
C ASP A 39 -7.37 -3.34 2.07
N ARG A 40 -6.67 -4.47 2.15
CA ARG A 40 -6.99 -5.75 1.50
C ARG A 40 -7.15 -5.69 -0.01
N LYS A 41 -6.67 -4.63 -0.67
CA LYS A 41 -6.67 -4.59 -2.14
C LYS A 41 -5.60 -5.51 -2.70
N THR A 42 -6.01 -6.33 -3.64
CA THR A 42 -5.11 -7.21 -4.39
C THR A 42 -4.67 -6.52 -5.67
N PHE A 43 -3.37 -6.53 -5.91
CA PHE A 43 -2.73 -5.96 -7.08
C PHE A 43 -2.02 -7.05 -7.88
N ARG A 44 -1.84 -6.82 -9.18
CA ARG A 44 -1.11 -7.74 -10.06
C ARG A 44 0.40 -7.72 -9.82
N ASN A 45 0.93 -6.62 -9.28
CA ASN A 45 2.34 -6.44 -8.95
C ASN A 45 2.50 -5.42 -7.81
N VAL A 46 3.67 -5.44 -7.16
CA VAL A 46 4.02 -4.50 -6.08
C VAL A 46 3.98 -3.04 -6.56
N GLY A 47 4.45 -2.77 -7.80
CA GLY A 47 4.50 -1.41 -8.34
C GLY A 47 3.12 -0.74 -8.49
N GLN A 48 2.05 -1.51 -8.77
CA GLN A 48 0.68 -0.98 -8.73
C GLN A 48 0.26 -0.60 -7.31
N ALA A 49 0.61 -1.44 -6.33
CA ALA A 49 0.29 -1.19 -4.93
C ALA A 49 1.01 0.07 -4.42
N GLU A 50 2.28 0.23 -4.77
CA GLU A 50 3.09 1.41 -4.46
C GLU A 50 2.50 2.67 -5.12
N ARG A 51 2.20 2.65 -6.42
CA ARG A 51 1.56 3.79 -7.09
C ARG A 51 0.24 4.18 -6.45
N ALA A 52 -0.59 3.21 -6.07
CA ALA A 52 -1.86 3.47 -5.42
C ALA A 52 -1.65 4.15 -4.04
N ALA A 53 -0.64 3.72 -3.28
CA ALA A 53 -0.24 4.36 -2.02
C ALA A 53 0.25 5.79 -2.23
N HIS A 54 1.10 6.04 -3.24
CA HIS A 54 1.56 7.38 -3.59
C HIS A 54 0.41 8.31 -4.01
N GLN A 55 -0.53 7.83 -4.83
CA GLN A 55 -1.70 8.63 -5.23
C GLN A 55 -2.59 8.98 -4.04
N LEU A 56 -2.80 8.05 -3.12
CA LEU A 56 -3.61 8.28 -1.93
C LEU A 56 -2.92 9.25 -0.95
N ALA A 57 -1.61 9.12 -0.76
CA ALA A 57 -0.82 10.08 0.02
C ALA A 57 -0.92 11.48 -0.59
N ALA A 58 -0.67 11.62 -1.90
CA ALA A 58 -0.74 12.90 -2.59
C ALA A 58 -2.12 13.58 -2.44
N ARG A 59 -3.20 12.81 -2.59
CA ARG A 59 -4.57 13.29 -2.35
C ARG A 59 -4.76 13.82 -0.93
N ARG A 60 -4.24 13.13 0.10
CA ARG A 60 -4.42 13.51 1.50
C ARG A 60 -3.52 14.67 1.93
N THR A 61 -2.29 14.73 1.40
CA THR A 61 -1.36 15.85 1.65
C THR A 61 -1.87 17.13 0.98
N GLY A 62 -2.57 17.04 -0.15
CA GLY A 62 -3.27 18.17 -0.77
C GLY A 62 -4.47 18.68 0.04
N VAL A 63 -5.17 17.80 0.77
CA VAL A 63 -6.35 18.16 1.58
C VAL A 63 -5.98 18.81 2.93
N ARG A 64 -4.82 18.48 3.51
CA ARG A 64 -4.36 19.07 4.81
C ARG A 64 -3.70 20.45 4.70
N ARG A 65 -3.73 21.09 3.52
CA ARG A 65 -3.14 22.43 3.27
C ARG A 65 -4.19 23.57 3.15
N ARG A 66 -5.33 23.47 3.83
CA ARG A 66 -6.26 24.61 3.97
C ARG A 66 -6.60 24.86 5.43
#